data_AF-A2DK31-F1
#
_entry.id   AF-A2DK31-F1
#
_cell.length_a   1.000
_cell.length_b   1.000
_cell.length_c   1.000
_cell.angle_alpha   90.00
_cell.angle_beta   90.00
_cell.angle_gamma   90.00
#
_symmetry.space_group_name_H-M   'P 1'
#
loop_
_entity.id
_entity.type
_entity.pdbx_description
1 polymer ?
#
loop_
_entity_poly.entity_id
_entity_poly.type
_entity_poly.pdbx_seq_one_letter_code
_entity_poly.pdbx_strand_id
1 'polypeptide(L)'
;MSEGETKTKQDSGYLVHLFVGEQNTAELAVLQKIAMKFGLTAWDQMTQYLPWRNRAALRTTMCRIIRKQALSEYDGIRADPIQIQKDNDIIAEQIQKGKGNDDYLFKGGVLVNARWDRSPEEWAKVRKQNSEKYEISEQEAKDITIPSIISIDYMRQQCFKRRESLLVRRAALLAEKARRMEVKNPDLKVDDLQIRSGRDIVIPAPSNKLSLDKNPEECFFKPTE
;
A
#
# COMPACT_ATOMS: atom_id res chain seq x y z
N MET A 1 18.32 40.10 38.30
CA MET A 1 18.49 39.44 36.99
C MET A 1 18.30 37.95 37.21
N SER A 2 17.12 37.44 36.85
CA SER A 2 16.83 36.01 36.79
C SER A 2 15.98 35.82 35.54
N GLU A 3 16.64 35.52 34.44
CA GLU A 3 15.99 35.15 33.18
C GLU A 3 15.32 33.79 33.41
N GLY A 4 13.99 33.79 33.39
CA GLY A 4 13.20 32.57 33.44
C GLY A 4 13.26 31.87 32.10
N GLU A 5 13.92 30.72 32.05
CA GLU A 5 13.84 29.79 30.92
C GLU A 5 12.37 29.41 30.67
N THR A 6 11.78 29.97 29.62
CA THR A 6 10.53 29.49 29.05
C THR A 6 10.77 28.11 28.46
N LYS A 7 10.52 27.07 29.24
CA LYS A 7 10.39 25.69 28.76
C LYS A 7 9.31 25.66 27.68
N THR A 8 9.71 25.62 26.42
CA THR A 8 8.86 25.26 25.29
C THR A 8 8.32 23.86 25.56
N LYS A 9 7.03 23.77 25.89
CA LYS A 9 6.33 22.48 25.96
C LYS A 9 6.44 21.86 24.57
N GLN A 10 7.17 20.74 24.47
CA GLN A 10 7.10 19.90 23.29
C GLN A 10 5.66 19.37 23.20
N ASP A 11 4.89 19.87 22.24
CA ASP A 11 3.61 19.28 21.90
C ASP A 11 3.88 17.87 21.36
N SER A 12 3.58 16.87 22.19
CA SER A 12 3.64 15.47 21.80
C SER A 12 2.47 15.19 20.87
N GLY A 13 2.73 15.16 19.56
CA GLY A 13 1.75 14.85 18.53
C GLY A 13 2.27 13.82 17.53
N TYR A 14 1.37 13.09 16.89
CA TYR A 14 1.70 12.22 15.77
C TYR A 14 1.32 12.94 14.47
N LEU A 15 2.27 13.06 13.54
CA LEU A 15 1.98 13.53 12.20
C LEU A 15 1.32 12.41 11.41
N VAL A 16 0.09 12.64 10.94
CA VAL A 16 -0.67 11.70 10.12
C VAL A 16 -1.04 12.34 8.80
N HIS A 17 -0.67 11.72 7.69
CA HIS A 17 -1.03 12.19 6.35
C HIS A 17 -2.38 11.60 5.94
N LEU A 18 -3.37 12.46 5.68
CA LEU A 18 -4.68 12.06 5.19
C LEU A 18 -4.78 12.34 3.68
N PHE A 19 -5.34 11.41 2.91
CA PHE A 19 -5.51 11.60 1.47
C PHE A 19 -6.79 10.96 0.91
N VAL A 20 -7.18 11.42 -0.28
CA VAL A 20 -8.33 10.93 -1.06
C VAL A 20 -7.82 10.45 -2.43
N GLY A 21 -8.40 9.38 -2.98
CA GLY A 21 -8.09 8.85 -4.32
C GLY A 21 -7.00 7.77 -4.37
N GLU A 22 -6.72 7.29 -5.60
CA GLU A 22 -5.92 6.07 -5.84
C GLU A 22 -4.42 6.30 -6.10
N GLN A 23 -3.94 7.53 -6.31
CA GLN A 23 -2.54 7.79 -6.63
C GLN A 23 -1.98 8.89 -5.73
N ASN A 24 -1.40 8.47 -4.62
CA ASN A 24 -0.74 9.37 -3.69
C ASN A 24 0.76 9.09 -3.67
N THR A 25 1.57 10.12 -3.93
CA THR A 25 3.03 10.07 -3.83
C THR A 25 3.49 9.68 -2.43
N ALA A 26 2.74 10.06 -1.38
CA ALA A 26 3.03 9.66 -0.02
C ALA A 26 2.86 8.14 0.19
N GLU A 27 1.94 7.49 -0.53
CA GLU A 27 1.78 6.03 -0.46
C GLU A 27 3.01 5.32 -1.04
N LEU A 28 3.53 5.81 -2.16
CA LEU A 28 4.76 5.25 -2.76
C LEU A 28 5.97 5.45 -1.84
N ALA A 29 6.11 6.62 -1.23
CA ALA A 29 7.18 6.89 -0.27
C ALA A 29 7.08 6.00 0.98
N VAL A 30 5.87 5.74 1.47
CA VAL A 30 5.64 4.80 2.57
C VAL A 30 5.95 3.37 2.15
N LEU A 31 5.50 2.94 0.97
CA LEU A 31 5.80 1.61 0.44
C LEU A 31 7.31 1.38 0.29
N GLN A 32 8.05 2.40 -0.17
CA GLN A 32 9.51 2.38 -0.23
C GLN A 32 10.13 2.15 1.16
N LYS A 33 9.72 2.94 2.16
CA LYS A 33 10.22 2.81 3.54
C LYS A 33 9.87 1.46 4.18
N ILE A 34 8.68 0.92 3.90
CA ILE A 34 8.28 -0.43 4.36
C ILE A 34 9.20 -1.48 3.74
N ALA A 35 9.49 -1.37 2.43
CA ALA A 35 10.37 -2.30 1.73
C ALA A 35 11.81 -2.26 2.26
N MET A 36 12.32 -1.07 2.58
CA MET A 36 13.64 -0.90 3.19
C MET A 36 13.68 -1.43 4.63
N LYS A 37 12.59 -1.28 5.40
CA LYS A 37 12.54 -1.72 6.80
C LYS A 37 12.33 -3.23 6.97
N PHE A 38 11.39 -3.80 6.23
CA PHE A 38 10.94 -5.19 6.40
C PHE A 38 11.29 -6.12 5.24
N GLY A 39 11.57 -5.57 4.06
CA GLY A 39 11.88 -6.33 2.85
C GLY A 39 10.91 -6.07 1.70
N LEU A 40 11.40 -6.29 0.47
CA LEU A 40 10.64 -6.07 -0.78
C LEU A 40 9.44 -7.02 -0.96
N THR A 41 9.45 -8.17 -0.29
CA THR A 41 8.39 -9.19 -0.35
C THR A 41 7.64 -9.36 0.97
N ALA A 42 7.81 -8.45 1.93
CA ALA A 42 7.15 -8.45 3.23
C ALA A 42 5.67 -8.03 3.14
N TRP A 43 4.86 -8.82 2.41
CA TRP A 43 3.49 -8.49 2.03
C TRP A 43 2.56 -8.28 3.22
N ASP A 44 2.75 -9.05 4.30
CA ASP A 44 1.89 -8.96 5.49
C ASP A 44 2.14 -7.63 6.21
N GLN A 45 3.40 -7.20 6.29
CA GLN A 45 3.80 -5.92 6.85
C GLN A 45 3.29 -4.78 5.95
N MET A 46 3.43 -4.90 4.64
CA MET A 46 2.90 -3.89 3.71
C MET A 46 1.39 -3.73 3.84
N THR A 47 0.62 -4.82 3.99
CA THR A 47 -0.84 -4.73 4.16
C THR A 47 -1.26 -4.22 5.54
N GLN A 48 -0.45 -4.41 6.59
CA GLN A 48 -0.68 -3.79 7.90
C GLN A 48 -0.57 -2.26 7.84
N TYR A 49 0.44 -1.72 7.14
CA TYR A 49 0.61 -0.28 7.00
C TYR A 49 -0.31 0.34 5.92
N LEU A 50 -0.68 -0.43 4.89
CA LEU A 50 -1.49 0.00 3.76
C LEU A 50 -2.77 -0.87 3.63
N PRO A 51 -3.68 -0.85 4.62
CA PRO A 51 -4.82 -1.77 4.69
C PRO A 51 -5.87 -1.56 3.60
N TRP A 52 -5.80 -0.47 2.84
CA TRP A 52 -6.64 -0.23 1.66
C TRP A 52 -6.11 -0.87 0.39
N ARG A 53 -4.86 -1.36 0.39
CA ARG A 53 -4.28 -2.05 -0.76
C ARG A 53 -4.32 -3.55 -0.54
N ASN A 54 -4.75 -4.26 -1.57
CA ASN A 54 -4.61 -5.71 -1.60
C ASN A 54 -3.18 -6.11 -2.03
N ARG A 55 -2.79 -7.35 -1.73
CA ARG A 55 -1.47 -7.89 -2.06
C ARG A 55 -1.14 -7.80 -3.56
N ALA A 56 -2.13 -8.01 -4.44
CA ALA A 56 -1.93 -7.95 -5.89
C ALA A 56 -1.60 -6.53 -6.38
N ALA A 57 -2.26 -5.51 -5.83
CA ALA A 57 -2.00 -4.10 -6.12
C ALA A 57 -0.63 -3.67 -5.59
N LEU A 58 -0.28 -4.10 -4.37
CA LEU A 58 1.05 -3.85 -3.79
C LEU A 58 2.16 -4.48 -4.63
N ARG A 59 1.99 -5.76 -5.02
CA ARG A 59 2.93 -6.46 -5.90
C ARG A 59 3.08 -5.74 -7.23
N THR A 60 1.97 -5.36 -7.87
CA THR A 60 1.98 -4.65 -9.15
C THR A 60 2.70 -3.31 -9.04
N THR A 61 2.45 -2.57 -7.96
CA THR A 61 3.09 -1.29 -7.68
C THR A 61 4.58 -1.48 -7.46
N MET A 62 4.99 -2.48 -6.68
CA MET A 62 6.40 -2.79 -6.44
C MET A 62 7.12 -3.16 -7.74
N CYS A 63 6.54 -4.05 -8.56
CA CYS A 63 7.09 -4.39 -9.88
C CYS A 63 7.29 -3.17 -10.79
N ARG A 64 6.38 -2.19 -10.72
CA ARG A 64 6.48 -0.93 -11.47
C ARG A 64 7.59 -0.04 -10.94
N ILE A 65 7.72 0.09 -9.62
CA ILE A 65 8.78 0.88 -8.97
C ILE A 65 10.14 0.30 -9.37
N ILE A 66 10.38 -0.99 -9.10
CA ILE A 66 11.69 -1.61 -9.41
C ILE A 66 11.89 -1.87 -10.92
N ARG A 67 10.85 -1.68 -11.74
CA ARG A 67 10.81 -2.00 -13.18
C ARG A 67 11.19 -3.44 -13.52
N LYS A 68 10.78 -4.40 -12.69
CA LYS A 68 11.05 -5.84 -12.86
C LYS A 68 9.92 -6.70 -12.32
N GLN A 69 9.53 -7.74 -13.06
CA GLN A 69 8.40 -8.62 -12.71
C GLN A 69 8.78 -9.70 -11.68
N ALA A 70 10.03 -10.18 -11.72
CA ALA A 70 10.52 -11.29 -10.92
C ALA A 70 10.93 -10.85 -9.50
N LEU A 71 9.94 -10.50 -8.67
CA LEU A 71 10.18 -10.10 -7.27
C LEU A 71 10.77 -11.21 -6.39
N SER A 72 10.65 -12.47 -6.79
CA SER A 72 11.24 -13.62 -6.08
C SER A 72 12.78 -13.56 -6.01
N GLU A 73 13.41 -12.78 -6.89
CA GLU A 73 14.86 -12.52 -6.84
C GLU A 73 15.28 -11.67 -5.64
N TYR A 74 14.33 -11.01 -5.00
CA TYR A 74 14.55 -10.12 -3.85
C TYR A 74 13.85 -10.60 -2.59
N ASP A 75 13.49 -11.89 -2.55
CA ASP A 75 12.77 -12.46 -1.42
C ASP A 75 13.63 -12.43 -0.16
N GLY A 76 13.09 -11.83 0.91
CA GLY A 76 13.79 -11.64 2.18
C GLY A 76 14.81 -10.48 2.20
N ILE A 77 14.94 -9.71 1.12
CA ILE A 77 15.92 -8.62 1.03
C ILE A 77 15.29 -7.29 1.41
N ARG A 78 15.90 -6.62 2.40
CA ARG A 78 15.66 -5.22 2.79
C ARG A 78 16.49 -4.32 1.91
N ALA A 79 15.86 -3.60 0.99
CA ALA A 79 16.58 -2.79 0.02
C ALA A 79 15.75 -1.57 -0.37
N ASP A 80 16.43 -0.54 -0.89
CA ASP A 80 15.77 0.61 -1.51
C ASP A 80 15.28 0.24 -2.92
N PRO A 81 13.95 0.19 -3.15
CA PRO A 81 13.38 -0.06 -4.47
C PRO A 81 13.86 0.91 -5.56
N ILE A 82 14.17 2.16 -5.22
CA ILE A 82 14.62 3.17 -6.19
C ILE A 82 16.05 2.90 -6.65
N GLN A 83 16.90 2.38 -5.77
CA GLN A 83 18.25 1.96 -6.18
C GLN A 83 18.18 0.79 -7.16
N ILE A 84 17.32 -0.20 -6.88
CA ILE A 84 17.08 -1.34 -7.78
C ILE A 84 16.51 -0.88 -9.12
N GLN A 85 15.61 0.11 -9.11
CA GLN A 85 15.05 0.71 -10.32
C GLN A 85 16.15 1.27 -11.23
N LYS A 86 17.08 2.07 -10.69
CA LYS A 86 18.17 2.66 -11.46
C LYS A 86 19.03 1.60 -12.16
N ASP A 87 19.34 0.52 -11.44
CA ASP A 87 20.14 -0.57 -12.00
C ASP A 87 19.39 -1.35 -13.07
N ASN A 88 18.08 -1.58 -12.86
CA ASN A 88 17.22 -2.21 -13.86
C ASN A 88 17.02 -1.33 -15.10
N ASP A 89 17.05 0.00 -14.94
CA ASP A 89 16.95 0.95 -16.06
C ASP A 89 18.17 0.88 -16.96
N ILE A 90 19.38 0.73 -16.38
CA ILE A 90 20.61 0.51 -17.14
C ILE A 90 20.51 -0.78 -17.96
N ILE A 91 20.00 -1.87 -17.36
CA ILE A 91 19.80 -3.14 -18.06
C ILE A 91 18.78 -2.98 -19.19
N ALA A 92 17.66 -2.30 -18.94
CA ALA A 92 16.64 -2.04 -19.94
C ALA A 92 17.18 -1.24 -21.14
N GLU A 93 17.99 -0.21 -20.88
CA GLU A 93 18.64 0.56 -21.94
C GLU A 93 19.63 -0.27 -22.77
N GLN A 94 20.40 -1.16 -22.13
CA GLN A 94 21.33 -2.05 -22.84
C GLN A 94 20.59 -2.98 -23.80
N ILE A 95 19.50 -3.60 -23.32
CA ILE A 95 18.63 -4.46 -24.14
C ILE A 95 18.04 -3.67 -25.32
N GLN A 96 17.55 -2.45 -25.08
CA GLN A 96 17.01 -1.60 -26.14
C GLN A 96 18.06 -1.18 -27.17
N LYS A 97 19.31 -0.99 -26.76
CA LYS A 97 20.46 -0.69 -27.63
C LYS A 97 21.02 -1.92 -28.34
N GLY A 98 20.36 -3.08 -28.26
CA GLY A 98 20.79 -4.33 -28.89
C GLY A 98 22.01 -4.99 -28.25
N LYS A 99 22.44 -4.52 -27.06
CA LYS A 99 23.45 -5.20 -26.25
C LYS A 99 22.72 -6.28 -25.45
N GLY A 100 22.71 -7.49 -26.02
CA GLY A 100 21.91 -8.61 -25.54
C GLY A 100 22.07 -8.90 -24.06
N ASN A 101 20.94 -9.20 -23.41
CA ASN A 101 20.89 -9.84 -22.12
C ASN A 101 20.00 -11.09 -22.30
N ASP A 102 20.61 -12.28 -22.27
CA ASP A 102 19.89 -13.53 -22.53
C ASP A 102 18.93 -13.93 -21.40
N ASP A 103 19.03 -13.27 -20.26
CA ASP A 103 18.23 -13.59 -19.08
C ASP A 103 16.96 -12.75 -18.96
N TYR A 104 16.90 -11.59 -19.61
CA TYR A 104 15.76 -10.66 -19.47
C TYR A 104 15.31 -10.03 -20.78
N LEU A 105 13.99 -9.89 -20.91
CA LEU A 105 13.34 -9.14 -21.98
C LEU A 105 12.67 -7.91 -21.38
N PHE A 106 12.73 -6.78 -22.07
CA PHE A 106 12.01 -5.58 -21.66
C PHE A 106 10.63 -5.53 -22.34
N LYS A 107 9.55 -5.72 -21.58
CA LYS A 107 8.17 -5.73 -22.09
C LYS A 107 7.25 -4.93 -21.16
N GLY A 108 6.39 -4.09 -21.73
CA GLY A 108 5.38 -3.34 -20.97
C GLY A 108 5.95 -2.42 -19.89
N GLY A 109 7.17 -1.88 -20.09
CA GLY A 109 7.83 -1.00 -19.13
C GLY A 109 8.62 -1.71 -18.03
N VAL A 110 8.63 -3.05 -17.99
CA VAL A 110 9.31 -3.86 -16.96
C VAL A 110 10.22 -4.93 -17.57
N LEU A 111 11.26 -5.31 -16.82
CA LEU A 111 12.08 -6.47 -17.11
C LEU A 111 11.32 -7.76 -16.75
N VAL A 112 11.22 -8.64 -17.72
CA VAL A 112 10.60 -9.96 -17.64
C VAL A 112 11.68 -11.01 -17.85
N ASN A 113 11.67 -12.07 -17.04
CA ASN A 113 12.63 -13.16 -17.21
C ASN A 113 12.40 -13.85 -18.56
N ALA A 114 13.48 -14.01 -19.34
CA ALA A 114 13.43 -14.69 -20.63
C ALA A 114 13.43 -16.22 -20.45
N ARG A 115 14.06 -16.70 -19.36
CA ARG A 115 14.23 -18.12 -19.04
C ARG A 115 13.21 -18.57 -18.01
N TRP A 116 12.43 -19.58 -18.33
CA TRP A 116 11.36 -20.09 -17.46
C TRP A 116 11.84 -21.14 -16.46
N ASP A 117 13.05 -21.68 -16.66
CA ASP A 117 13.56 -22.93 -16.10
C ASP A 117 14.83 -22.73 -15.27
N ARG A 118 14.87 -21.71 -14.40
CA ARG A 118 15.98 -21.53 -13.46
C ARG A 118 15.94 -22.60 -12.37
N SER A 119 17.09 -23.22 -12.11
CA SER A 119 17.24 -24.21 -11.05
C SER A 119 17.17 -23.56 -9.65
N PRO A 120 16.83 -24.31 -8.59
CA PRO A 120 16.83 -23.77 -7.22
C PRO A 120 18.19 -23.19 -6.79
N GLU A 121 19.29 -23.75 -7.28
CA GLU A 121 20.66 -23.28 -7.01
C GLU A 121 20.95 -21.93 -7.69
N GLU A 122 20.48 -21.75 -8.92
CA GLU A 122 20.57 -20.46 -9.62
C GLU A 122 19.76 -19.39 -8.90
N TRP A 123 18.56 -19.72 -8.43
CA TRP A 123 17.75 -18.82 -7.61
C TRP A 123 18.44 -18.45 -6.30
N ALA A 124 19.12 -19.39 -5.65
CA ALA A 124 19.91 -19.11 -4.45
C ALA A 124 21.09 -18.18 -4.76
N LYS A 125 21.79 -18.41 -5.88
CA LYS A 125 22.91 -17.58 -6.34
C LYS A 125 22.46 -16.15 -6.66
N VAL A 126 21.35 -15.98 -7.38
CA VAL A 126 20.78 -14.67 -7.70
C VAL A 126 20.36 -13.93 -6.43
N ARG A 127 19.67 -14.61 -5.50
CA ARG A 127 19.30 -13.99 -4.22
C ARG A 127 20.52 -13.58 -3.41
N LYS A 128 21.57 -14.41 -3.36
CA LYS A 128 22.82 -14.09 -2.68
C LYS A 128 23.49 -12.85 -3.27
N GLN A 129 23.60 -12.78 -4.60
CA GLN A 129 24.16 -11.62 -5.30
C GLN A 129 23.34 -10.34 -5.05
N ASN A 130 22.00 -10.46 -5.05
CA ASN A 130 21.14 -9.33 -4.75
C ASN A 130 21.23 -8.89 -3.28
N SER A 131 21.40 -9.83 -2.34
CA SER A 131 21.62 -9.51 -0.92
C SER A 131 22.91 -8.73 -0.77
N GLU A 132 24.01 -9.25 -1.34
CA GLU A 132 25.33 -8.60 -1.28
C GLU A 132 25.30 -7.19 -1.87
N LYS A 133 24.47 -6.95 -2.89
CA LYS A 133 24.41 -5.67 -3.61
C LYS A 133 23.47 -4.64 -3.00
N TYR A 134 22.30 -5.06 -2.53
CA TYR A 134 21.21 -4.15 -2.19
C TYR A 134 20.79 -4.21 -0.72
N GLU A 135 21.24 -5.22 0.05
CA GLU A 135 20.77 -5.38 1.42
C GLU A 135 21.25 -4.24 2.31
N ILE A 136 20.28 -3.59 2.95
CA ILE A 136 20.48 -2.57 3.96
C ILE A 136 20.81 -3.22 5.30
N SER A 137 21.71 -2.60 6.05
CA SER A 137 22.08 -3.09 7.38
C SER A 137 20.89 -3.17 8.33
N GLU A 138 20.90 -4.12 9.27
CA GLU A 138 19.80 -4.27 10.21
C GLU A 138 19.60 -3.05 11.11
N GLN A 139 20.68 -2.33 11.43
CA GLN A 139 20.63 -1.10 12.21
C GLN A 139 19.91 0.00 11.43
N GLU A 140 20.32 0.23 10.19
CA GLU A 140 19.69 1.21 9.31
C GLU A 140 18.21 0.87 9.08
N ALA A 141 17.88 -0.41 8.88
CA ALA A 141 16.49 -0.85 8.74
C ALA A 141 15.64 -0.55 10.00
N LYS A 142 16.20 -0.69 11.20
CA LYS A 142 15.49 -0.39 12.46
C LYS A 142 15.20 1.09 12.62
N ASP A 143 16.15 1.94 12.23
CA ASP A 143 16.08 3.40 12.37
C ASP A 143 15.08 4.05 11.40
N ILE A 144 14.74 3.36 10.30
CA ILE A 144 13.74 3.85 9.35
C ILE A 144 12.39 4.06 10.04
N THR A 145 11.96 5.31 10.12
CA THR A 145 10.63 5.67 10.62
C THR A 145 9.63 5.76 9.47
N ILE A 146 8.60 4.93 9.53
CA ILE A 146 7.51 4.87 8.55
C ILE A 146 6.42 5.86 8.99
N PRO A 147 6.12 6.90 8.21
CA PRO A 147 5.08 7.86 8.57
C PRO A 147 3.70 7.21 8.48
N SER A 148 2.80 7.60 9.38
CA SER A 148 1.41 7.15 9.35
C SER A 148 0.65 7.87 8.23
N ILE A 149 0.06 7.10 7.33
CA ILE A 149 -0.77 7.62 6.25
C ILE A 149 -2.13 6.93 6.29
N ILE A 150 -3.19 7.64 5.91
CA ILE A 150 -4.55 7.10 5.96
C ILE A 150 -5.32 7.55 4.71
N SER A 151 -5.89 6.58 4.00
CA SER A 151 -6.87 6.82 2.94
C SER A 151 -8.25 7.13 3.54
N ILE A 152 -8.78 8.32 3.25
CA ILE A 152 -10.12 8.75 3.67
C ILE A 152 -11.20 7.87 3.02
N ASP A 153 -11.00 7.47 1.76
CA ASP A 153 -11.95 6.60 1.07
C ASP A 153 -12.06 5.23 1.73
N TYR A 154 -10.92 4.68 2.16
CA TYR A 154 -10.89 3.46 2.94
C TYR A 154 -11.58 3.63 4.29
N MET A 155 -11.30 4.72 5.03
CA MET A 155 -11.99 5.01 6.29
C MET A 155 -13.51 5.05 6.10
N ARG A 156 -13.99 5.76 5.07
CA ARG A 156 -15.41 5.82 4.72
C ARG A 156 -15.97 4.43 4.47
N GLN A 157 -15.32 3.62 3.64
CA GLN A 157 -15.74 2.25 3.36
C GLN A 157 -15.79 1.39 4.63
N GLN A 158 -14.82 1.49 5.53
CA GLN A 158 -14.83 0.76 6.80
C GLN A 158 -15.95 1.22 7.73
N CYS A 159 -16.23 2.53 7.80
CA CYS A 159 -17.37 3.06 8.53
C CYS A 159 -18.71 2.54 7.98
N PHE A 160 -18.87 2.51 6.65
CA PHE A 160 -20.07 1.95 6.01
C PHE A 160 -20.23 0.45 6.32
N LYS A 161 -19.18 -0.36 6.11
CA LYS A 161 -19.21 -1.79 6.43
C LYS A 161 -19.52 -2.06 7.91
N ARG A 162 -18.95 -1.25 8.82
CA ARG A 162 -19.22 -1.36 10.25
C ARG A 162 -20.68 -1.02 10.56
N ARG A 163 -21.24 0.04 9.97
CA ARG A 163 -22.66 0.39 10.10
C ARG A 163 -23.55 -0.77 9.64
N GLU A 164 -23.30 -1.31 8.46
CA GLU A 164 -24.06 -2.44 7.90
C GLU A 164 -23.98 -3.67 8.80
N SER A 165 -22.78 -4.04 9.26
CA SER A 165 -22.57 -5.16 10.18
C SER A 165 -23.35 -4.99 11.49
N LEU A 166 -23.37 -3.77 12.05
CA LEU A 166 -24.13 -3.46 13.26
C LEU A 166 -25.64 -3.53 13.03
N LEU A 167 -26.13 -3.09 11.88
CA LEU A 167 -27.54 -3.19 11.50
C LEU A 167 -27.97 -4.66 11.40
N VAL A 168 -27.18 -5.50 10.72
CA VAL A 168 -27.44 -6.95 10.61
C VAL A 168 -27.41 -7.61 11.99
N ARG A 169 -26.42 -7.28 12.83
CA ARG A 169 -26.32 -7.84 14.20
C ARG A 169 -27.53 -7.43 15.05
N ARG A 170 -27.96 -6.18 14.97
CA ARG A 170 -29.17 -5.70 15.67
C ARG A 170 -30.42 -6.43 15.21
N ALA A 171 -30.58 -6.61 13.90
CA ALA A 171 -31.70 -7.36 13.32
C ALA A 171 -31.72 -8.80 13.83
N ALA A 172 -30.56 -9.48 13.87
CA ALA A 172 -30.45 -10.83 14.41
C ALA A 172 -30.86 -10.91 15.89
N LEU A 173 -30.46 -9.93 16.71
CA LEU A 173 -30.88 -9.85 18.11
C LEU A 173 -32.38 -9.61 18.28
N LEU A 174 -32.98 -8.76 17.43
CA LEU A 174 -34.43 -8.53 17.43
C LEU A 174 -35.21 -9.77 17.02
N ALA A 175 -34.73 -10.48 15.99
CA ALA A 175 -35.30 -11.76 15.55
C ALA A 175 -35.25 -12.81 16.67
N GLU A 176 -34.11 -12.94 17.35
CA GLU A 176 -33.94 -13.88 18.47
C GLU A 176 -34.83 -13.49 19.67
N LYS A 177 -34.95 -12.19 19.98
CA LYS A 177 -35.86 -11.70 21.02
C LYS A 177 -37.32 -12.04 20.66
N ALA A 178 -37.73 -11.81 19.43
CA ALA A 178 -39.07 -12.11 18.95
C ALA A 178 -39.38 -13.61 18.97
N ARG A 179 -38.41 -14.45 18.58
CA ARG A 179 -38.51 -15.91 18.68
C ARG A 179 -38.80 -16.37 20.11
N ARG A 180 -38.12 -15.79 21.11
CA ARG A 180 -38.34 -16.09 22.53
C ARG A 180 -39.70 -15.60 23.06
N MET A 181 -40.26 -14.57 22.42
CA MET A 181 -41.56 -14.00 22.78
C MET A 181 -42.70 -14.55 21.89
N GLU A 182 -42.42 -15.56 21.05
CA GLU A 182 -43.37 -16.16 20.11
C GLU A 182 -44.05 -15.16 19.14
N VAL A 183 -43.40 -14.01 18.91
CA VAL A 183 -43.90 -12.98 17.99
C VAL A 183 -43.63 -13.42 16.55
N LYS A 184 -44.70 -13.67 15.80
CA LYS A 184 -44.62 -13.97 14.36
C LYS A 184 -44.34 -12.69 13.57
N ASN A 185 -43.37 -12.75 12.66
CA ASN A 185 -42.95 -11.65 11.77
C ASN A 185 -42.56 -10.34 12.50
N PRO A 186 -41.48 -10.36 13.30
CA PRO A 186 -41.00 -9.14 13.95
C PRO A 186 -40.49 -8.11 12.94
N ASP A 187 -40.81 -6.84 13.19
CA ASP A 187 -40.15 -5.73 12.51
C ASP A 187 -38.67 -5.66 12.96
N LEU A 188 -37.77 -5.97 12.01
CA LEU A 188 -36.33 -5.98 12.25
C LEU A 188 -35.68 -4.60 12.10
N LYS A 189 -36.44 -3.58 11.67
CA LYS A 189 -35.98 -2.19 11.48
C LYS A 189 -34.73 -2.12 10.61
N VAL A 190 -34.79 -2.78 9.45
CA VAL A 190 -33.71 -2.85 8.47
C VAL A 190 -34.17 -2.25 7.15
N ASP A 191 -34.64 -1.00 7.18
CA ASP A 191 -35.14 -0.31 5.98
C ASP A 191 -34.00 0.07 5.01
N ASP A 192 -32.78 0.22 5.55
CA ASP A 192 -31.60 0.71 4.82
C ASP A 192 -30.73 -0.38 4.16
N LEU A 193 -30.97 -1.68 4.41
CA LEU A 193 -30.08 -2.74 3.93
C LEU A 193 -30.68 -3.46 2.72
N GLN A 194 -30.27 -3.06 1.52
CA GLN A 194 -30.56 -3.82 0.30
C GLN A 194 -29.43 -4.80 0.02
N ILE A 195 -29.66 -6.09 0.25
CA ILE A 195 -28.76 -7.15 -0.21
C ILE A 195 -29.07 -7.40 -1.68
N ARG A 196 -28.22 -6.89 -2.57
CA ARG A 196 -28.29 -7.16 -4.02
C ARG A 196 -27.18 -8.09 -4.45
N SER A 197 -27.43 -8.89 -5.48
CA SER A 197 -26.37 -9.65 -6.13
C SER A 197 -25.34 -8.68 -6.71
N GLY A 198 -24.05 -9.01 -6.66
CA GLY A 198 -23.00 -8.18 -7.25
C GLY A 198 -23.17 -7.96 -8.75
N ARG A 199 -23.98 -8.79 -9.43
CA ARG A 199 -24.35 -8.62 -10.84
C ARG A 199 -25.41 -7.52 -11.07
N ASP A 200 -26.16 -7.16 -10.03
CA ASP A 200 -27.26 -6.19 -10.09
C ASP A 200 -26.83 -4.77 -9.66
N ILE A 201 -25.58 -4.63 -9.18
CA ILE A 201 -25.01 -3.36 -8.73
C ILE A 201 -24.26 -2.72 -9.90
N VAL A 202 -24.97 -1.88 -10.67
CA VAL A 202 -24.32 -0.96 -11.60
C VAL A 202 -23.91 0.27 -10.80
N ILE A 203 -22.63 0.36 -10.41
CA ILE A 203 -22.09 1.60 -9.82
C ILE A 203 -21.96 2.60 -10.97
N PRO A 204 -22.75 3.68 -11.03
CA PRO A 204 -22.60 4.68 -12.07
C PRO A 204 -21.22 5.31 -11.95
N ALA A 205 -20.53 5.50 -13.08
CA ALA A 205 -19.27 6.21 -13.10
C ALA A 205 -19.46 7.62 -12.49
N PRO A 206 -18.52 8.11 -11.68
CA PRO A 206 -18.64 9.43 -11.08
C PRO A 206 -18.78 10.49 -12.17
N SER A 207 -19.87 11.27 -12.12
CA SER A 207 -20.20 12.29 -13.13
C SER A 207 -19.19 13.43 -13.16
N ASN A 208 -18.54 13.69 -12.04
CA ASN A 208 -17.56 14.75 -11.91
C ASN A 208 -16.16 14.14 -11.75
N LYS A 209 -15.32 14.32 -12.77
CA LYS A 209 -13.87 14.21 -12.60
C LYS A 209 -13.45 15.37 -11.69
N LEU A 210 -13.07 15.08 -10.45
CA LEU A 210 -12.38 16.05 -9.61
C LEU A 210 -11.14 16.51 -10.40
N SER A 211 -11.12 17.78 -10.82
CA SER A 211 -9.93 18.37 -11.40
C SER A 211 -8.86 18.44 -10.32
N LEU A 212 -7.69 17.87 -10.59
CA LEU A 212 -6.51 18.09 -9.76
C LEU A 212 -6.28 19.60 -9.67
N ASP A 213 -6.23 20.12 -8.45
CA ASP A 213 -5.92 21.52 -8.22
C ASP A 213 -4.49 21.80 -8.72
N LYS A 214 -4.31 22.92 -9.42
CA LYS A 214 -3.07 23.16 -10.19
C LYS A 214 -1.87 23.56 -9.32
N ASN A 215 -2.08 23.85 -8.04
CA ASN A 215 -1.04 24.27 -7.10
C ASN A 215 -0.88 23.27 -5.94
N PRO A 216 -0.13 22.17 -6.14
CA PRO A 216 0.19 21.24 -5.06
C PRO A 216 1.06 21.87 -3.95
N GLU A 217 1.69 23.02 -4.19
CA GLU A 217 2.52 23.72 -3.20
C GLU A 217 1.71 24.45 -2.11
N GLU A 218 0.43 24.76 -2.35
CA GLU A 218 -0.45 25.38 -1.34
C GLU A 218 -0.96 24.34 -0.31
N CYS A 219 -0.83 23.05 -0.63
CA CYS A 219 -1.29 21.95 0.22
C CYS A 219 -0.28 21.52 1.30
N PHE A 220 0.95 22.07 1.29
CA PHE A 220 1.96 21.78 2.29
C PHE A 220 2.11 22.96 3.25
N PHE A 221 1.87 22.70 4.54
CA PHE A 221 2.17 23.64 5.61
C PHE A 221 3.67 23.90 5.64
N LYS A 222 4.10 25.11 5.28
CA LYS A 222 5.47 25.58 5.55
C LYS A 222 5.48 26.10 6.99
N PRO A 223 6.26 25.53 7.92
CA PRO A 223 6.41 26.10 9.24
C PRO A 223 7.05 27.49 9.10
N THR A 224 6.39 28.52 9.64
CA THR A 224 7.01 29.84 9.84
C THR A 224 8.11 29.71 10.89
N GLU A 225 9.31 30.18 10.53
CA GLU A 225 10.44 30.42 11.45
C GLU A 225 10.09 31.46 12.53
#